data_AF-A0A3A0B3A8-F1
#
_entry.id   AF-A0A3A0B3A8-F1
#
_cell.length_a   1.000
_cell.length_b   1.000
_cell.length_c   1.000
_cell.angle_alpha   90.00
_cell.angle_beta   90.00
_cell.angle_gamma   90.00
#
_symmetry.space_group_name_H-M   'P 1'
#
loop_
_entity.id
_entity.type
_entity.pdbx_description
1 polymer ?
#
loop_
_entity_poly.entity_id
_entity_poly.type
_entity_poly.pdbx_seq_one_letter_code
_entity_poly.pdbx_strand_id
1 'polypeptide(L)'
;MVVELEMTGSGAAIARIIDAVAGKTVTLLANVQAPWSGSRVVDLPADGSFRVEIAAQGSWIVRIIRPALETVPVQSAPLVAEGDTSTALYYILLPAGEHAVRATHAGAGAFSITAHAAAGGGTLPVVRQIGPVEIETALTISGTLPALVLLDVAADGAWTLEID
;
A
#
# COMPACT_ATOMS: atom_id res chain seq x y z
N MET A 1 -9.62 -0.55 -0.14
CA MET A 1 -9.76 0.82 0.44
C MET A 1 -8.39 1.37 0.75
N VAL A 2 -8.23 2.66 0.99
CA VAL A 2 -6.96 3.27 1.40
C VAL A 2 -7.09 3.79 2.83
N VAL A 3 -6.09 3.52 3.66
CA VAL A 3 -5.99 4.07 5.01
C VAL A 3 -4.76 4.96 5.06
N GLU A 4 -4.96 6.25 5.30
CA GLU A 4 -3.90 7.22 5.54
C GLU A 4 -3.73 7.45 7.03
N LEU A 5 -2.49 7.61 7.45
CA LEU A 5 -2.09 7.75 8.83
C LEU A 5 -1.09 8.87 8.96
N GLU A 6 -1.29 9.71 9.97
CA GLU A 6 -0.33 10.70 10.41
C GLU A 6 -0.15 10.56 11.92
N MET A 7 1.10 10.48 12.38
CA MET A 7 1.48 10.33 13.78
C MET A 7 2.52 11.38 14.11
N THR A 8 2.20 12.29 15.03
CA THR A 8 3.03 13.48 15.30
C THR A 8 3.82 13.40 16.60
N GLY A 9 3.60 12.36 17.41
CA GLY A 9 4.33 12.18 18.66
C GLY A 9 5.75 11.63 18.48
N SER A 10 6.31 11.16 19.59
CA SER A 10 7.65 10.58 19.66
C SER A 10 7.60 9.12 20.09
N GLY A 11 8.59 8.32 19.68
CA GLY A 11 8.71 6.93 20.12
C GLY A 11 8.10 5.93 19.13
N ALA A 12 8.08 4.66 19.55
CA ALA A 12 7.47 3.60 18.76
C ALA A 12 5.95 3.83 18.62
N ALA A 13 5.45 3.60 17.41
CA ALA A 13 4.04 3.74 17.07
C ALA A 13 3.57 2.56 16.23
N ILE A 14 2.40 2.01 16.60
CA ILE A 14 1.79 0.87 15.93
C ILE A 14 0.36 1.23 15.56
N ALA A 15 -0.01 1.00 14.30
CA ALA A 15 -1.39 1.03 13.83
C ALA A 15 -1.71 -0.27 13.11
N ARG A 16 -2.88 -0.84 13.43
CA ARG A 16 -3.34 -2.10 12.85
C ARG A 16 -4.86 -2.11 12.69
N ILE A 17 -5.35 -2.91 11.76
CA ILE A 17 -6.77 -3.23 11.68
C ILE A 17 -6.99 -4.55 12.40
N ILE A 18 -7.99 -4.57 13.28
CA ILE A 18 -8.39 -5.76 14.01
C ILE A 18 -9.86 -6.08 13.75
N ASP A 19 -10.16 -7.37 13.68
CA ASP A 19 -11.53 -7.88 13.72
C ASP A 19 -12.14 -7.48 15.07
N ALA A 20 -13.24 -6.72 15.03
CA ALA A 20 -13.85 -6.16 16.23
C ALA A 20 -14.52 -7.22 17.11
N VAL A 21 -14.84 -8.39 16.56
CA VAL A 21 -15.50 -9.50 17.27
C VAL A 21 -14.47 -10.49 17.78
N ALA A 22 -13.57 -10.95 16.91
CA ALA A 22 -12.55 -11.94 17.26
C ALA A 22 -11.34 -11.33 17.99
N GLY A 23 -11.15 -10.01 17.92
CA GLY A 23 -10.00 -9.30 18.50
C GLY A 23 -8.67 -9.61 17.82
N LYS A 24 -8.69 -10.24 16.64
CA LYS A 24 -7.48 -10.67 15.92
C LYS A 24 -7.01 -9.58 14.97
N THR A 25 -5.69 -9.42 14.87
CA THR A 25 -5.08 -8.58 13.84
C THR A 25 -5.38 -9.13 12.46
N VAL A 26 -5.97 -8.29 11.61
CA VAL A 26 -6.25 -8.57 10.21
C VAL A 26 -5.09 -8.09 9.35
N THR A 27 -4.66 -6.85 9.57
CA THR A 27 -3.49 -6.28 8.86
C THR A 27 -2.75 -5.27 9.72
N LEU A 28 -1.43 -5.17 9.48
CA LEU A 28 -0.56 -4.16 10.06
C LEU A 28 -0.50 -2.96 9.11
N LEU A 29 -0.90 -1.78 9.60
CA LEU A 29 -0.84 -0.55 8.82
C LEU A 29 0.51 0.15 9.00
N ALA A 30 1.00 0.21 10.23
CA ALA A 30 2.29 0.80 10.58
C ALA A 30 2.88 0.12 11.83
N ASN A 31 4.21 -0.06 11.83
CA ASN A 31 5.03 -0.39 13.00
C ASN A 31 6.35 0.37 12.86
N VAL A 32 6.37 1.59 13.36
CA VAL A 32 7.33 2.63 12.97
C VAL A 32 7.78 3.45 14.18
N GLN A 33 8.77 4.31 13.97
CA GLN A 33 9.14 5.36 14.91
C GLN A 33 8.44 6.66 14.50
N ALA A 34 7.71 7.30 15.42
CA ALA A 34 7.09 8.60 15.19
C ALA A 34 8.13 9.75 15.31
N PRO A 35 7.96 10.86 14.55
CA PRO A 35 6.83 11.18 13.69
C PRO A 35 6.82 10.34 12.40
N TRP A 36 5.63 9.99 11.92
CA TRP A 36 5.47 9.18 10.73
C TRP A 36 4.18 9.53 9.99
N SER A 37 4.25 9.60 8.66
CA SER A 37 3.09 9.78 7.78
C SER A 37 3.19 8.76 6.66
N GLY A 38 2.07 8.13 6.33
CA GLY A 38 2.03 7.15 5.25
C GLY A 38 0.62 6.64 5.00
N SER A 39 0.50 5.75 4.03
CA SER A 39 -0.79 5.18 3.65
C SER A 39 -0.64 3.72 3.22
N ARG A 40 -1.73 2.96 3.33
CA ARG A 40 -1.79 1.54 2.98
C ARG A 40 -3.07 1.22 2.22
N VAL A 41 -2.98 0.35 1.23
CA VAL A 41 -4.17 -0.29 0.65
C VAL A 41 -4.59 -1.45 1.55
N VAL A 42 -5.88 -1.55 1.82
CA VAL A 42 -6.46 -2.60 2.65
C VAL A 42 -7.63 -3.23 1.91
N ASP A 43 -7.61 -4.56 1.81
CA ASP A 43 -8.76 -5.36 1.43
C ASP A 43 -9.38 -5.97 2.67
N LEU A 44 -10.62 -5.57 2.96
CA LEU A 44 -11.42 -6.13 4.03
C LEU A 44 -12.62 -6.85 3.42
N PRO A 45 -13.05 -7.98 4.02
CA PRO A 45 -14.34 -8.59 3.70
C PRO A 45 -15.48 -7.55 3.74
N ALA A 46 -16.41 -7.66 2.79
CA ALA A 46 -17.56 -6.76 2.71
C ALA A 46 -18.48 -6.91 3.93
N ASP A 47 -18.57 -8.14 4.45
CA ASP A 47 -19.24 -8.51 5.67
C ASP A 47 -18.21 -8.65 6.81
N GLY A 48 -18.17 -7.65 7.68
CA GLY A 48 -17.31 -7.69 8.85
C GLY A 48 -17.37 -6.40 9.64
N SER A 49 -17.03 -6.49 10.93
CA SER A 49 -16.85 -5.34 11.79
C SER A 49 -15.38 -5.23 12.14
N PHE A 50 -14.77 -4.10 11.78
CA PHE A 50 -13.34 -3.87 11.94
C PHE A 50 -13.11 -2.55 12.66
N ARG A 51 -12.03 -2.49 13.44
CA ARG A 51 -11.58 -1.24 14.08
C ARG A 51 -10.09 -1.03 13.83
N VAL A 52 -9.69 0.23 13.72
CA VAL A 52 -8.29 0.62 13.72
C VAL A 52 -7.85 0.74 15.18
N GLU A 53 -6.84 -0.03 15.56
CA GLU A 53 -6.18 0.07 16.86
C GLU A 53 -4.86 0.82 16.69
N ILE A 54 -4.64 1.84 17.51
CA ILE A 54 -3.45 2.69 17.48
C ILE A 54 -2.83 2.74 18.88
N ALA A 55 -1.55 2.43 18.94
CA ALA A 55 -0.70 2.63 20.10
C ALA A 55 0.43 3.57 19.69
N ALA A 56 0.31 4.85 20.02
CA ALA A 56 1.28 5.89 19.72
C ALA A 56 1.25 6.95 20.83
N GLN A 57 2.37 7.63 21.06
CA GLN A 57 2.38 8.84 21.88
C GLN A 57 1.94 10.03 21.02
N GLY A 58 1.39 11.06 21.67
CA GLY A 58 0.99 12.30 20.99
C GLY A 58 -0.29 12.17 20.15
N SER A 59 -0.47 13.12 19.23
CA SER A 59 -1.62 13.18 18.34
C SER A 59 -1.44 12.27 17.12
N TRP A 60 -2.57 11.82 16.58
CA TRP A 60 -2.62 11.03 15.37
C TRP A 60 -3.89 11.37 14.59
N ILE A 61 -3.81 11.16 13.27
CA ILE A 61 -4.94 11.28 12.34
C ILE A 61 -5.04 9.98 11.55
N VAL A 62 -6.27 9.50 11.39
CA VAL A 62 -6.60 8.39 10.49
C VAL A 62 -7.61 8.90 9.48
N ARG A 63 -7.33 8.70 8.19
CA ARG A 63 -8.33 8.91 7.13
C ARG A 63 -8.58 7.58 6.43
N ILE A 64 -9.83 7.16 6.41
CA ILE A 64 -10.25 5.94 5.71
C ILE A 64 -10.97 6.38 4.44
N ILE A 65 -10.36 6.07 3.29
CA ILE A 65 -10.80 6.56 2.00
C ILE A 65 -11.21 5.35 1.15
N ARG A 66 -12.39 5.42 0.54
CA ARG A 66 -12.74 4.58 -0.60
C ARG A 66 -12.56 5.43 -1.85
N PRO A 67 -11.45 5.25 -2.58
CA PRO A 67 -11.19 6.05 -3.77
C PRO A 67 -12.34 5.83 -4.76
N ALA A 68 -13.03 6.89 -5.15
CA ALA A 68 -14.01 6.82 -6.24
C ALA A 68 -13.33 7.28 -7.52
N LEU A 69 -13.52 6.54 -8.61
CA LEU A 69 -12.88 6.82 -9.92
C LEU A 69 -13.15 8.24 -10.44
N GLU A 70 -14.26 8.85 -10.03
CA GLU A 70 -14.64 10.22 -10.39
C GLU A 70 -13.85 11.30 -9.62
N THR A 71 -13.20 10.92 -8.51
CA THR A 71 -12.65 11.87 -7.52
C THR A 71 -11.15 11.75 -7.31
N VAL A 72 -10.53 10.65 -7.73
CA VAL A 72 -9.08 10.45 -7.62
C VAL A 72 -8.46 10.37 -9.01
N PRO A 73 -7.23 10.90 -9.18
CA PRO A 73 -6.54 10.79 -10.45
C PRO A 73 -6.32 9.32 -10.81
N VAL A 74 -6.54 9.01 -12.09
CA VAL A 74 -6.15 7.74 -12.70
C VAL A 74 -4.87 7.99 -13.47
N GLN A 75 -3.81 7.27 -13.11
CA GLN A 75 -2.54 7.27 -13.84
C GLN A 75 -2.54 6.14 -14.87
N SER A 76 -1.71 6.22 -15.89
CA SER A 76 -1.53 5.17 -16.90
C SER A 76 -0.07 4.75 -16.92
N ALA A 77 0.22 3.50 -17.31
CA ALA A 77 1.59 3.14 -17.65
C ALA A 77 2.10 3.95 -18.88
N PRO A 78 3.40 4.31 -18.95
CA PRO A 78 4.42 4.01 -17.94
C PRO A 78 4.24 4.87 -16.67
N LEU A 79 4.50 4.26 -15.51
CA LEU A 79 4.42 4.89 -14.19
C LEU A 79 5.82 5.04 -13.61
N VAL A 80 6.11 6.21 -13.05
CA VAL A 80 7.26 6.45 -12.18
C VAL A 80 6.77 7.03 -10.87
N ALA A 81 7.17 6.45 -9.75
CA ALA A 81 6.81 6.88 -8.42
C ALA A 81 7.98 6.73 -7.45
N GLU A 82 7.97 7.55 -6.40
CA GLU A 82 8.97 7.53 -5.34
C GLU A 82 8.31 7.87 -3.99
N GLY A 83 8.99 7.49 -2.91
CA GLY A 83 8.59 7.83 -1.55
C GLY A 83 9.63 7.42 -0.52
N ASP A 84 9.39 7.73 0.74
CA ASP A 84 10.29 7.45 1.87
C ASP A 84 9.63 6.63 2.99
N THR A 85 8.35 6.32 2.82
CA THR A 85 7.49 5.62 3.76
C THR A 85 6.49 4.74 3.01
N SER A 86 5.74 3.92 3.74
CA SER A 86 4.68 3.12 3.12
C SER A 86 3.62 4.04 2.48
N THR A 87 3.27 3.74 1.24
CA THR A 87 2.40 4.59 0.41
C THR A 87 1.44 3.73 -0.41
N ALA A 88 0.16 4.07 -0.35
CA ALA A 88 -0.84 3.63 -1.30
C ALA A 88 -0.84 4.53 -2.53
N LEU A 89 -0.47 4.00 -3.69
CA LEU A 89 -0.66 4.66 -4.97
C LEU A 89 -2.09 4.37 -5.46
N TYR A 90 -2.76 5.44 -5.88
CA TYR A 90 -4.14 5.40 -6.36
C TYR A 90 -4.24 4.67 -7.71
N TYR A 91 -5.39 4.77 -8.38
CA TYR A 91 -5.69 3.96 -9.53
C TYR A 91 -4.68 4.15 -10.67
N ILE A 92 -4.06 3.05 -11.07
CA ILE A 92 -3.18 2.94 -12.23
C ILE A 92 -3.89 2.04 -13.24
N LEU A 93 -4.05 2.54 -14.47
CA LEU A 93 -4.57 1.82 -15.61
C LEU A 93 -3.42 1.12 -16.32
N LEU A 94 -3.41 -0.20 -16.23
CA LEU A 94 -2.42 -1.06 -16.88
C LEU A 94 -3.10 -1.82 -18.04
N PRO A 95 -2.56 -1.76 -19.27
CA PRO A 95 -2.97 -2.67 -20.35
C PRO A 95 -2.94 -4.14 -19.93
N ALA A 96 -3.65 -5.00 -20.67
CA ALA A 96 -3.47 -6.44 -20.50
C ALA A 96 -2.09 -6.85 -21.05
N GLY A 97 -1.40 -7.75 -20.35
CA GLY A 97 -0.06 -8.20 -20.73
C GLY A 97 0.93 -8.22 -19.57
N GLU A 98 2.19 -8.41 -19.90
CA GLU A 98 3.30 -8.38 -18.96
C GLU A 98 3.93 -6.98 -18.94
N HIS A 99 4.10 -6.43 -17.74
CA HIS A 99 4.70 -5.12 -17.48
C HIS A 99 6.02 -5.31 -16.75
N ALA A 100 7.08 -4.67 -17.22
CA ALA A 100 8.34 -4.64 -16.49
C ALA A 100 8.18 -3.74 -15.27
N VAL A 101 8.64 -4.20 -14.12
CA VAL A 101 8.61 -3.48 -12.86
C VAL A 101 10.03 -3.35 -12.34
N ARG A 102 10.50 -2.11 -12.17
CA ARG A 102 11.78 -1.82 -11.52
C ARG A 102 11.53 -1.12 -10.20
N ALA A 103 12.19 -1.56 -9.14
CA ALA A 103 12.03 -0.94 -7.83
C ALA A 103 13.33 -0.88 -7.07
N THR A 104 13.50 0.19 -6.29
CA THR A 104 14.58 0.32 -5.32
C THR A 104 14.01 0.48 -3.91
N HIS A 105 14.77 0.07 -2.91
CA HIS A 105 14.48 0.33 -1.51
C HIS A 105 15.79 0.47 -0.74
N ALA A 106 15.87 1.47 0.13
CA ALA A 106 17.05 1.76 0.96
C ALA A 106 16.84 1.44 2.46
N GLY A 107 15.62 1.03 2.85
CA GLY A 107 15.31 0.67 4.23
C GLY A 107 15.87 -0.70 4.64
N ALA A 108 16.02 -0.90 5.94
CA ALA A 108 16.59 -2.14 6.49
C ALA A 108 15.55 -3.25 6.71
N GLY A 109 14.27 -2.90 6.75
CA GLY A 109 13.16 -3.78 7.06
C GLY A 109 12.52 -4.39 5.82
N ALA A 110 11.24 -4.74 5.96
CA ALA A 110 10.48 -5.37 4.89
C ALA A 110 10.12 -4.34 3.81
N PHE A 111 10.32 -4.72 2.56
CA PHE A 111 9.86 -4.00 1.39
C PHE A 111 8.91 -4.88 0.59
N SER A 112 7.72 -4.38 0.29
CA SER A 112 6.80 -5.10 -0.58
C SER A 112 5.97 -4.16 -1.44
N ILE A 113 5.67 -4.62 -2.65
CA ILE A 113 4.73 -3.97 -3.56
C ILE A 113 3.64 -4.99 -3.87
N THR A 114 2.39 -4.62 -3.61
CA THR A 114 1.22 -5.44 -3.92
C THR A 114 0.25 -4.66 -4.79
N ALA A 115 -0.22 -5.27 -5.89
CA ALA A 115 -1.28 -4.69 -6.71
C ALA A 115 -2.65 -5.23 -6.29
N HIS A 116 -3.62 -4.33 -6.13
CA HIS A 116 -4.98 -4.63 -5.73
C HIS A 116 -5.93 -4.26 -6.87
N ALA A 117 -6.65 -5.24 -7.42
CA ALA A 117 -7.59 -4.98 -8.50
C ALA A 117 -8.83 -4.19 -8.00
N ALA A 118 -9.22 -3.13 -8.71
CA ALA A 118 -10.30 -2.23 -8.30
C ALA A 118 -11.70 -2.90 -8.18
N ALA A 119 -11.91 -4.05 -8.82
CA ALA A 119 -13.21 -4.73 -8.93
C ALA A 119 -13.31 -6.05 -8.12
N GLY A 120 -12.55 -6.19 -7.02
CA GLY A 120 -12.54 -7.43 -6.24
C GLY A 120 -11.78 -8.58 -6.91
N GLY A 121 -10.92 -8.26 -7.90
CA GLY A 121 -10.11 -9.22 -8.65
C GLY A 121 -8.91 -9.80 -7.89
N GLY A 122 -8.85 -9.60 -6.56
CA GLY A 122 -7.79 -10.10 -5.69
C GLY A 122 -6.53 -9.24 -5.65
N THR A 123 -5.53 -9.77 -4.97
CA THR A 123 -4.21 -9.15 -4.75
C THR A 123 -3.12 -9.90 -5.52
N LEU A 124 -2.25 -9.16 -6.20
CA LEU A 124 -1.09 -9.69 -6.91
C LEU A 124 0.18 -9.23 -6.19
N PRO A 125 0.94 -10.12 -5.54
CA PRO A 125 2.24 -9.76 -4.99
C PRO A 125 3.21 -9.48 -6.14
N VAL A 126 3.87 -8.32 -6.11
CA VAL A 126 4.82 -7.89 -7.17
C VAL A 126 6.25 -8.01 -6.67
N VAL A 127 6.53 -7.42 -5.50
CA VAL A 127 7.84 -7.47 -4.84
C VAL A 127 7.66 -7.85 -3.38
N ARG A 128 8.57 -8.67 -2.85
CA ARG A 128 8.68 -8.95 -1.41
C ARG A 128 10.13 -9.24 -1.05
N GLN A 129 10.76 -8.33 -0.33
CA GLN A 129 12.18 -8.37 0.03
C GLN A 129 12.39 -7.88 1.47
N ILE A 130 13.59 -8.10 2.01
CA ILE A 130 14.03 -7.57 3.30
C ILE A 130 15.36 -6.87 3.08
N GLY A 131 15.49 -5.65 3.60
CA GLY A 131 16.67 -4.82 3.48
C GLY A 131 16.74 -4.02 2.19
N PRO A 132 17.89 -3.39 1.92
CA PRO A 132 18.12 -2.62 0.72
C PRO A 132 18.09 -3.52 -0.51
N VAL A 133 17.43 -3.07 -1.58
CA VAL A 133 17.29 -3.84 -2.82
C VAL A 133 17.18 -2.93 -4.03
N GLU A 134 17.71 -3.41 -5.16
CA GLU A 134 17.39 -2.98 -6.51
C GLU A 134 16.92 -4.22 -7.27
N ILE A 135 15.68 -4.20 -7.78
CA ILE A 135 15.05 -5.37 -8.37
C ILE A 135 14.32 -5.00 -9.66
N GLU A 136 14.42 -5.89 -10.65
CA GLU A 136 13.59 -5.91 -11.84
C GLU A 136 12.77 -7.20 -11.84
N THR A 137 11.47 -7.09 -12.04
CA THR A 137 10.50 -8.20 -12.09
C THR A 137 9.39 -7.88 -13.09
N ALA A 138 8.41 -8.77 -13.19
CA ALA A 138 7.26 -8.58 -14.06
C ALA A 138 5.94 -8.58 -13.28
N LEU A 139 4.99 -7.74 -13.70
CA LEU A 139 3.59 -7.75 -13.29
C LEU A 139 2.73 -8.14 -14.49
N THR A 140 2.01 -9.26 -14.39
CA THR A 140 1.12 -9.70 -15.47
C THR A 140 -0.33 -9.31 -15.17
N ILE A 141 -0.90 -8.48 -16.04
CA ILE A 141 -2.33 -8.18 -16.08
C ILE A 141 -3.02 -9.16 -17.01
N SER A 142 -3.83 -10.05 -16.43
CA SER A 142 -4.55 -11.09 -17.16
C SER A 142 -5.81 -10.54 -17.84
N GLY A 143 -6.21 -11.18 -18.94
CA GLY A 143 -7.40 -10.82 -19.72
C GLY A 143 -7.04 -10.14 -21.04
N THR A 144 -8.03 -9.45 -21.62
CA THR A 144 -7.89 -8.77 -22.93
C THR A 144 -8.14 -7.27 -22.83
N LEU A 145 -8.55 -6.78 -21.67
CA LEU A 145 -8.87 -5.38 -21.42
C LEU A 145 -7.90 -4.80 -20.37
N PRO A 146 -7.59 -3.49 -20.44
CA PRO A 146 -6.86 -2.82 -19.38
C PRO A 146 -7.54 -2.98 -18.01
N ALA A 147 -6.73 -3.08 -16.95
CA ALA A 147 -7.18 -3.20 -15.59
C ALA A 147 -6.80 -1.96 -14.77
N LEU A 148 -7.70 -1.56 -13.86
CA LEU A 148 -7.40 -0.56 -12.85
C LEU A 148 -6.90 -1.26 -11.58
N VAL A 149 -5.72 -0.87 -11.12
CA VAL A 149 -5.10 -1.38 -9.90
C VAL A 149 -4.74 -0.26 -8.93
N LEU A 150 -4.81 -0.54 -7.63
CA LEU A 150 -4.18 0.26 -6.59
C LEU A 150 -2.87 -0.44 -6.21
N LEU A 151 -1.78 0.30 -5.99
CA LEU A 151 -0.54 -0.31 -5.49
C LEU A 151 -0.34 0.02 -4.02
N ASP A 152 -0.08 -1.01 -3.21
CA ASP A 152 0.38 -0.87 -1.83
C ASP A 152 1.90 -1.04 -1.80
N VAL A 153 2.62 0.06 -1.58
CA VAL A 153 4.06 0.03 -1.31
C VAL A 153 4.24 0.05 0.20
N ALA A 154 4.67 -1.07 0.78
CA ALA A 154 5.09 -1.12 2.18
C ALA A 154 6.61 -1.02 2.24
N ALA A 155 7.10 0.03 2.90
CA ALA A 155 8.51 0.38 2.99
C ALA A 155 8.81 1.08 4.33
N ASP A 156 10.04 0.91 4.81
CA ASP A 156 10.59 1.59 6.00
C ASP A 156 11.76 2.54 5.67
N GLY A 157 11.99 2.81 4.38
CA GLY A 157 12.93 3.81 3.90
C GLY A 157 12.63 4.25 2.47
N ALA A 158 13.52 5.06 1.90
CA ALA A 158 13.42 5.57 0.52
C ALA A 158 13.22 4.43 -0.50
N TRP A 159 12.30 4.62 -1.44
CA TRP A 159 12.01 3.69 -2.51
C TRP A 159 11.67 4.41 -3.81
N THR A 160 11.92 3.73 -4.92
CA THR A 160 11.46 4.11 -6.25
C THR A 160 10.73 2.93 -6.90
N LEU A 161 9.82 3.24 -7.81
CA LEU A 161 9.04 2.29 -8.58
C LEU A 161 8.86 2.80 -10.01
N GLU A 162 9.17 1.95 -10.98
CA GLU A 162 8.87 2.15 -12.39
C GLU A 162 8.05 0.96 -12.90
N ILE A 163 7.02 1.23 -13.70
CA ILE A 163 6.23 0.21 -14.40
C ILE A 163 6.11 0.62 -15.87
N ASP A 164 6.54 -0.25 -16.78
CA ASP A 164 6.46 -0.06 -18.23
C ASP A 164 5.25 -0.78 -18.84
#